data_AF-H8IUB6-F1
#
_entry.id   AF-H8IUB6-F1
#
_cell.length_a   1.000
_cell.length_b   1.000
_cell.length_c   1.000
_cell.angle_alpha   90.00
_cell.angle_beta   90.00
_cell.angle_gamma   90.00
#
_symmetry.space_group_name_H-M   'P 1'
#
loop_
_entity.id
_entity.type
_entity.pdbx_description
1 polymer ?
#
loop_
_entity_poly.entity_id
_entity_poly.type
_entity_poly.pdbx_seq_one_letter_code
_entity_poly.pdbx_strand_id
1 'polypeptide(L)'
;MSAAQRIELTLLATGLIFILASAAQARYRFINDRRAGRRFYWATAIIGIACFAVGTGQPWPNGVVVAAIFSAIVAFSAYLTTPYLKIAGRIYASSPENRQPDP
;
A
#
# COMPACT_ATOMS: atom_id res chain seq x y z
N MET A 1 -27.48 -10.54 -7.63
CA MET A 1 -26.11 -10.12 -8.03
C MET A 1 -25.66 -10.92 -9.24
N SER A 2 -25.24 -10.23 -10.31
CA SER A 2 -24.62 -10.86 -11.49
C SER A 2 -23.23 -11.43 -11.16
N ALA A 3 -22.69 -12.29 -12.03
CA ALA A 3 -21.33 -12.83 -11.86
C ALA A 3 -20.27 -11.72 -11.83
N ALA A 4 -20.40 -10.71 -12.69
CA ALA A 4 -19.50 -9.55 -12.73
C ALA A 4 -19.51 -8.77 -11.39
N GLN A 5 -20.70 -8.47 -10.85
CA GLN A 5 -20.81 -7.76 -9.57
C GLN A 5 -20.19 -8.55 -8.40
N ARG A 6 -20.27 -9.88 -8.42
CA ARG A 6 -19.62 -10.71 -7.39
C ARG A 6 -18.11 -10.62 -7.49
N ILE A 7 -17.56 -10.66 -8.71
CA ILE A 7 -16.12 -10.53 -8.96
C ILE A 7 -15.63 -9.15 -8.51
N GLU A 8 -16.31 -8.08 -8.93
CA GLU A 8 -16.00 -6.70 -8.52
C GLU A 8 -16.02 -6.55 -7.01
N LEU A 9 -17.08 -7.00 -6.34
CA LEU A 9 -17.19 -6.94 -4.88
C LEU A 9 -16.06 -7.72 -4.20
N THR A 10 -15.71 -8.89 -4.73
CA THR A 10 -14.64 -9.74 -4.17
C THR A 10 -13.28 -9.06 -4.33
N LEU A 11 -13.02 -8.43 -5.47
CA LEU A 11 -11.81 -7.66 -5.71
C LEU A 11 -11.73 -6.44 -4.80
N LEU A 12 -12.81 -5.69 -4.63
CA LEU A 12 -12.85 -4.54 -3.71
C LEU A 12 -12.64 -4.96 -2.26
N ALA A 13 -13.27 -6.05 -1.81
CA ALA A 13 -13.09 -6.58 -0.46
C ALA A 13 -11.65 -7.08 -0.24
N THR A 14 -11.10 -7.81 -1.20
CA THR A 14 -9.71 -8.28 -1.18
C THR A 14 -8.75 -7.10 -1.15
N GLY A 15 -9.00 -6.10 -1.99
CA GLY A 15 -8.23 -4.86 -2.05
C GLY A 15 -8.20 -4.15 -0.70
N LEU A 16 -9.36 -4.03 -0.05
CA LEU A 16 -9.48 -3.43 1.27
C LEU A 16 -8.66 -4.18 2.33
N ILE A 17 -8.73 -5.51 2.35
CA ILE A 17 -7.97 -6.34 3.29
C ILE A 17 -6.47 -6.08 3.14
N PHE A 18 -5.97 -6.05 1.90
CA PHE A 18 -4.55 -5.82 1.64
C PHE A 18 -4.09 -4.40 1.99
N ILE A 19 -4.91 -3.37 1.72
CA ILE A 19 -4.61 -2.00 2.15
C ILE A 19 -4.60 -1.89 3.68
N LEU A 20 -5.55 -2.52 4.37
CA LEU A 20 -5.59 -2.55 5.83
C LEU A 20 -4.39 -3.30 6.42
N ALA A 21 -3.97 -4.42 5.82
CA ALA A 21 -2.78 -5.14 6.24
C ALA A 21 -1.50 -4.29 6.10
N SER A 22 -1.38 -3.55 4.99
CA SER A 22 -0.29 -2.59 4.77
C SER A 22 -0.29 -1.50 5.84
N ALA A 23 -1.44 -0.86 6.08
CA ALA A 23 -1.60 0.18 7.09
C ALA A 23 -1.34 -0.33 8.52
N ALA A 24 -1.78 -1.56 8.83
CA ALA A 24 -1.54 -2.21 10.11
C ALA A 24 -0.05 -2.48 10.34
N GLN A 25 0.69 -2.92 9.31
CA GLN A 25 2.14 -3.08 9.41
C GLN A 25 2.84 -1.74 9.65
N ALA A 26 2.39 -0.66 9.02
CA ALA A 26 2.95 0.67 9.28
C ALA A 26 2.69 1.17 10.71
N ARG A 27 1.49 0.92 11.25
CA ARG A 27 1.09 1.39 12.58
C ARG A 27 1.63 0.53 13.73
N TYR A 28 1.47 -0.78 13.64
CA TYR A 28 1.79 -1.71 14.73
C TYR A 28 3.17 -2.34 14.59
N ARG A 29 3.78 -2.27 13.40
CA ARG A 29 5.14 -2.77 13.11
C ARG A 29 5.35 -4.21 13.62
N PHE A 30 4.35 -5.07 13.41
CA PHE A 30 4.39 -6.45 13.90
C PHE A 30 5.52 -7.27 13.28
N ILE A 31 5.94 -6.96 12.04
CA ILE A 31 7.24 -7.42 11.52
C ILE A 31 8.33 -6.44 11.98
N ASN A 32 9.15 -6.91 12.92
CA ASN A 32 10.25 -6.14 13.52
C ASN A 32 11.43 -5.93 12.56
N ASP A 33 11.67 -6.86 11.63
CA ASP A 33 12.72 -6.70 10.63
C ASP A 33 12.35 -5.57 9.64
N ARG A 34 13.20 -4.54 9.54
CA ARG A 34 12.96 -3.36 8.71
C ARG A 34 12.88 -3.68 7.21
N ARG A 35 13.63 -4.66 6.71
CA ARG A 35 13.62 -5.02 5.28
C ARG A 35 12.40 -5.87 4.95
N ALA A 36 12.09 -6.85 5.77
CA ALA A 36 10.91 -7.70 5.61
C ALA A 36 9.62 -6.90 5.79
N GLY A 37 9.54 -6.04 6.81
CA GLY A 37 8.38 -5.17 7.05
C GLY A 37 8.13 -4.19 5.90
N ARG A 38 9.19 -3.66 5.28
CA ARG A 38 9.11 -2.80 4.09
C ARG A 38 8.58 -3.56 2.88
N ARG A 39 9.11 -4.77 2.62
CA ARG A 39 8.63 -5.63 1.52
C ARG A 39 7.16 -5.99 1.72
N PHE A 40 6.77 -6.36 2.93
CA PHE A 40 5.39 -6.68 3.27
C PHE A 40 4.47 -5.48 3.05
N TYR A 41 4.84 -4.30 3.57
CA TYR A 41 4.09 -3.06 3.42
C TYR A 41 3.81 -2.74 1.94
N TRP A 42 4.86 -2.74 1.11
CA TRP A 42 4.73 -2.41 -0.31
C TRP A 42 4.03 -3.51 -1.11
N ALA A 43 4.30 -4.80 -0.85
CA ALA A 43 3.65 -5.90 -1.54
C ALA A 43 2.14 -5.89 -1.29
N THR A 44 1.73 -5.79 -0.03
CA THR A 44 0.31 -5.73 0.34
C THR A 44 -0.36 -4.46 -0.21
N ALA A 45 0.31 -3.30 -0.17
CA ALA A 45 -0.24 -2.10 -0.79
C ALA A 45 -0.45 -2.25 -2.31
N ILE A 46 0.54 -2.77 -3.05
CA ILE A 46 0.46 -2.93 -4.50
C ILE A 46 -0.67 -3.89 -4.89
N ILE A 47 -0.78 -5.03 -4.20
CA ILE A 47 -1.87 -5.99 -4.42
C ILE A 47 -3.22 -5.33 -4.13
N GLY A 48 -3.32 -4.61 -3.01
CA GLY A 48 -4.53 -3.89 -2.63
C GLY A 48 -4.97 -2.88 -3.70
N ILE A 49 -4.03 -2.06 -4.17
CA ILE A 49 -4.25 -1.06 -5.23
C ILE A 49 -4.69 -1.73 -6.53
N ALA A 50 -4.04 -2.81 -6.95
CA ALA A 50 -4.40 -3.52 -8.17
C ALA A 50 -5.81 -4.10 -8.09
N CYS A 51 -6.16 -4.71 -6.96
CA CYS A 51 -7.50 -5.22 -6.70
C CYS A 51 -8.56 -4.11 -6.76
N PHE A 52 -8.29 -2.94 -6.16
CA PHE A 52 -9.19 -1.80 -6.24
C PHE A 52 -9.32 -1.27 -7.67
N ALA A 53 -8.21 -1.11 -8.39
CA ALA A 53 -8.20 -0.59 -9.75
C ALA A 53 -9.04 -1.46 -10.70
N VAL A 54 -8.87 -2.79 -10.64
CA VAL A 54 -9.65 -3.74 -11.45
C VAL A 54 -11.09 -3.86 -10.93
N GLY A 55 -11.28 -3.83 -9.60
CA GLY A 55 -12.58 -3.93 -8.95
C GLY A 55 -13.55 -2.79 -9.26
N THR A 56 -13.07 -1.68 -9.85
CA THR A 56 -13.95 -0.61 -10.37
C THR A 56 -14.79 -1.05 -11.57
N GLY A 57 -14.48 -2.20 -12.21
CA GLY A 57 -15.14 -2.65 -13.43
C GLY A 57 -14.82 -1.82 -14.68
N GLN A 58 -14.14 -0.68 -14.51
CA GLN A 58 -13.79 0.25 -15.58
C GLN A 58 -12.33 0.73 -15.42
N PRO A 59 -11.35 0.04 -16.05
CA PRO A 59 -9.94 0.33 -15.88
C PRO A 59 -9.56 1.79 -16.21
N TRP A 60 -10.22 2.37 -17.22
CA TRP A 60 -10.06 3.79 -17.57
C TRP A 60 -11.41 4.51 -17.60
N PRO A 61 -11.55 5.69 -16.95
CA PRO A 61 -10.53 6.39 -16.16
C PRO A 61 -10.50 5.94 -14.68
N ASN A 62 -11.54 5.24 -14.21
CA ASN A 62 -11.78 5.00 -12.78
C ASN A 62 -10.65 4.18 -12.14
N GLY A 63 -10.23 3.07 -12.75
CA GLY A 63 -9.14 2.25 -12.24
C GLY A 63 -7.83 3.03 -12.09
N VAL A 64 -7.48 3.87 -13.05
CA VAL A 64 -6.29 4.74 -12.99
C VAL A 64 -6.39 5.79 -11.90
N VAL A 65 -7.53 6.47 -11.78
CA VAL A 65 -7.74 7.50 -10.74
C VAL A 65 -7.66 6.88 -9.34
N VAL A 66 -8.30 5.72 -9.15
CA VAL A 66 -8.25 4.97 -7.89
C VAL A 66 -6.82 4.53 -7.58
N ALA A 67 -6.10 4.00 -8.56
CA ALA A 67 -4.70 3.60 -8.36
C ALA A 67 -3.81 4.78 -7.97
N ALA A 68 -3.99 5.94 -8.61
CA ALA A 68 -3.23 7.14 -8.30
C ALA A 68 -3.51 7.64 -6.87
N ILE A 69 -4.79 7.69 -6.47
CA ILE A 69 -5.19 8.13 -5.12
C ILE A 69 -4.61 7.21 -4.05
N PHE A 70 -4.80 5.89 -4.17
CA PHE A 70 -4.27 4.97 -3.17
C PHE A 70 -2.75 4.95 -3.15
N SER A 71 -2.08 5.05 -4.30
CA SER A 71 -0.62 5.15 -4.36
C SER A 71 -0.11 6.39 -3.63
N ALA A 72 -0.77 7.54 -3.82
CA ALA A 72 -0.42 8.79 -3.12
C ALA A 72 -0.63 8.65 -1.61
N ILE A 73 -1.74 8.06 -1.16
CA ILE A 73 -2.04 7.82 0.26
C ILE A 73 -1.00 6.90 0.90
N VAL A 74 -0.67 5.78 0.24
CA VAL A 74 0.33 4.81 0.72
C VAL A 74 1.71 5.46 0.78
N ALA A 75 2.15 6.13 -0.29
CA ALA A 75 3.46 6.79 -0.31
C ALA A 75 3.57 7.89 0.76
N PHE A 76 2.52 8.69 0.94
CA PHE A 76 2.47 9.74 1.96
C PHE A 76 2.46 9.16 3.38
N SER A 77 1.69 8.10 3.61
CA SER A 77 1.70 7.37 4.89
C SER A 77 3.09 6.83 5.18
N ALA A 78 3.75 6.21 4.19
CA ALA A 78 5.11 5.73 4.32
C ALA A 78 6.08 6.86 4.69
N TYR A 79 5.97 8.03 4.05
CA TYR A 79 6.80 9.21 4.33
C TYR A 79 6.63 9.74 5.77
N LEU A 80 5.39 9.80 6.26
CA LEU A 80 5.09 10.37 7.58
C LEU A 80 5.40 9.41 8.74
N THR A 81 5.12 8.12 8.57
CA THR A 81 5.06 7.18 9.71
C THR A 81 6.19 6.16 9.75
N THR A 82 6.94 5.95 8.65
CA THR A 82 7.86 4.81 8.56
C THR A 82 9.18 5.13 7.83
N PRO A 83 10.26 4.37 8.07
CA PRO A 83 11.47 4.40 7.24
C PRO A 83 11.32 3.61 5.92
N TYR A 84 10.10 3.31 5.48
CA TYR A 84 9.86 2.39 4.35
C TYR A 84 9.99 3.04 2.97
N LEU A 85 9.96 4.37 2.89
CA LEU A 85 10.20 5.07 1.64
C LEU A 85 11.70 5.19 1.39
N LYS A 86 12.22 4.38 0.45
CA LYS A 86 13.62 4.41 0.02
C LYS A 86 13.67 4.76 -1.46
N ILE A 87 14.26 5.90 -1.79
CA ILE A 87 14.41 6.37 -3.17
C ILE A 87 15.91 6.52 -3.42
N ALA A 88 16.43 5.88 -4.47
CA ALA A 88 17.84 5.96 -4.86
C ALA A 88 18.83 5.66 -3.71
N GLY A 89 18.54 4.65 -2.88
CA GLY A 89 19.42 4.26 -1.77
C GLY A 89 19.25 5.08 -0.48
N ARG A 90 18.55 6.22 -0.51
CA ARG A 90 18.30 7.06 0.66
C ARG A 90 16.91 6.82 1.24
N ILE A 91 16.84 6.72 2.57
CA ILE A 91 15.57 6.63 3.28
C ILE A 91 15.01 8.03 3.47
N TYR A 92 13.82 8.28 2.93
CA TYR A 92 13.08 9.52 3.08
C TYR A 92 12.01 9.32 4.16
N ALA A 93 12.27 9.84 5.35
CA ALA A 93 11.34 9.84 6.47
C ALA A 93 11.31 11.22 7.13
N SER A 94 10.13 11.64 7.58
CA SER A 94 9.93 12.88 8.33
C SER A 94 10.73 12.86 9.65
N SER A 95 10.70 11.76 10.39
CA SER A 95 11.40 11.60 11.67
C SER A 95 12.91 11.31 11.51
N PRO A 96 13.80 12.04 12.19
CA PRO A 96 15.26 11.86 12.13
C PRO A 96 15.76 10.46 12.52
N GLU A 97 15.15 9.80 13.50
CA GLU A 97 15.50 8.42 13.93
C GLU A 97 15.27 7.36 12.84
N ASN A 98 14.37 7.64 11.91
CA ASN A 98 14.07 6.76 10.77
C ASN A 98 14.97 7.04 9.56
N ARG A 99 15.84 8.05 9.65
CA ARG A 99 16.75 8.47 8.57
C ARG A 99 18.13 7.80 8.66
N GLN A 100 18.40 7.05 9.75
CA GLN A 100 19.62 6.25 9.88
C GLN A 100 19.64 5.14 8.82
N PRO A 101 20.78 4.90 8.15
CA PRO A 101 20.92 3.76 7.24
C PRO A 101 20.67 2.45 8.02
N ASP A 102 20.08 1.44 7.36
CA ASP A 102 20.06 0.08 7.94
C ASP A 102 21.52 -0.32 8.26
N PRO A 103 21.80 -0.88 9.45
CA PRO A 103 23.10 -1.52 9.71
C PRO A 103 23.36 -2.69 8.76
#